data_AF-A0A5Z6G9E5-F1
#
_entry.id   AF-A0A5Z6G9E5-F1
#
_cell.length_a   1.000
_cell.length_b   1.000
_cell.length_c   1.000
_cell.angle_alpha   90.00
_cell.angle_beta   90.00
_cell.angle_gamma   90.00
#
_symmetry.space_group_name_H-M   'P 1'
#
loop_
_entity.id
_entity.type
_entity.pdbx_description
1 polymer ?
#
loop_
_entity_poly.entity_id
_entity_poly.type
_entity_poly.pdbx_seq_one_letter_code
_entity_poly.pdbx_strand_id
1 'polypeptide(L)'
;IGDRPVIIFNARFDIRILKQTAAAHSDPADWLEELTVYCAMELAAGYYGATNRYGTISLACAASQAGLTWEGQAHSAIADARMTAGVVNAIAAYHLELLQEQARLKI
;
A
#
# COMPACT_ATOMS: atom_id res chain seq x y z
N ILE A 1 -17.15 9.45 -8.10
CA ILE A 1 -15.78 9.11 -7.62
C ILE A 1 -16.00 7.94 -6.69
N GLY A 2 -15.70 6.70 -7.08
CA GLY A 2 -16.10 5.54 -6.27
C GLY A 2 -15.76 4.19 -6.91
N ASP A 3 -15.76 4.12 -8.25
CA ASP A 3 -15.51 2.86 -8.98
C ASP A 3 -14.01 2.51 -9.13
N ARG A 4 -13.12 3.39 -8.66
CA ARG A 4 -11.68 3.16 -8.71
C ARG A 4 -11.13 3.07 -7.29
N PRO A 5 -10.73 1.87 -6.83
CA PRO A 5 -10.15 1.73 -5.51
C PRO A 5 -8.83 2.50 -5.42
N VAL A 6 -8.57 3.08 -4.25
CA VAL A 6 -7.32 3.79 -3.94
C VAL A 6 -6.50 2.90 -3.01
N ILE A 7 -5.23 2.73 -3.34
CA ILE A 7 -4.29 1.96 -2.52
C ILE A 7 -3.35 2.94 -1.82
N ILE A 8 -3.24 2.82 -0.51
CA ILE A 8 -2.41 3.69 0.32
C ILE A 8 -1.59 2.81 1.26
N PHE A 9 -0.29 3.09 1.39
CA PHE A 9 0.57 2.23 2.20
C PHE A 9 0.12 2.19 3.66
N ASN A 10 -0.12 3.33 4.31
CA ASN A 10 -0.64 3.37 5.68
C ASN A 10 -2.01 4.07 5.70
N ALA A 11 -2.98 3.53 4.96
CA ALA A 11 -4.28 4.17 4.68
C ALA A 11 -4.93 4.90 5.87
N ARG A 12 -4.94 4.27 7.06
CA ARG A 12 -5.55 4.85 8.26
C ARG A 12 -4.84 6.12 8.74
N PHE A 13 -3.52 6.20 8.56
CA PHE A 13 -2.74 7.39 8.87
C PHE A 13 -3.03 8.51 7.86
N ASP A 14 -2.86 8.25 6.57
CA ASP A 14 -3.01 9.22 5.50
C ASP A 14 -4.42 9.83 5.46
N ILE A 15 -5.46 8.99 5.51
CA ILE A 15 -6.86 9.46 5.53
C ILE A 15 -7.14 10.35 6.75
N ARG A 16 -6.59 9.99 7.92
CA ARG A 16 -6.74 10.81 9.13
C ARG A 16 -6.08 12.18 8.95
N ILE A 17 -4.87 12.23 8.41
CA ILE A 17 -4.16 13.49 8.16
C ILE A 17 -4.93 14.36 7.16
N LEU A 18 -5.42 13.77 6.06
CA LEU A 18 -6.22 14.49 5.06
C LEU A 18 -7.47 15.14 5.68
N LYS A 19 -8.23 14.39 6.49
CA LYS A 19 -9.42 14.90 7.19
C LYS A 19 -9.06 16.02 8.18
N GLN A 20 -7.98 15.85 8.94
CA GLN A 20 -7.51 16.84 9.91
C GLN A 20 -7.07 18.14 9.23
N THR A 21 -6.34 18.05 8.12
CA THR A 21 -5.93 19.21 7.33
C THR A 21 -7.14 19.92 6.75
N ALA A 22 -8.08 19.20 6.12
CA ALA A 22 -9.28 19.81 5.56
C ALA A 22 -10.11 20.54 6.64
N ALA A 23 -10.31 19.92 7.81
CA ALA A 23 -11.01 20.54 8.93
C ALA A 23 -10.32 21.83 9.41
N ALA A 24 -8.98 21.86 9.47
CA ALA A 24 -8.23 23.05 9.88
C ALA A 24 -8.40 24.23 8.89
N HIS A 25 -8.72 23.94 7.63
CA HIS A 25 -8.92 24.93 6.57
C HIS A 25 -10.41 25.19 6.25
N SER A 26 -11.34 24.60 7.01
CA SER A 26 -12.78 24.64 6.71
C SER A 26 -13.15 24.09 5.32
N ASP A 27 -12.34 23.16 4.82
CA ASP A 27 -12.58 22.49 3.55
C ASP A 27 -13.44 21.23 3.76
N PRO A 28 -14.52 21.03 2.98
CA PRO A 28 -15.34 19.84 3.08
C PRO A 28 -14.59 18.60 2.59
N ALA A 29 -14.66 17.51 3.35
CA ALA A 29 -13.90 16.29 3.10
C ALA A 29 -14.72 14.98 3.21
N ASP A 30 -16.05 15.07 3.19
CA ASP A 30 -16.95 13.91 3.31
C ASP A 30 -16.74 12.89 2.19
N TRP A 31 -16.29 13.35 1.01
CA TRP A 31 -15.91 12.51 -0.12
C TRP A 31 -14.80 11.50 0.21
N LEU A 32 -13.98 11.72 1.25
CA LEU A 32 -12.99 10.75 1.72
C LEU A 32 -13.64 9.48 2.30
N GLU A 33 -14.86 9.57 2.81
CA GLU A 33 -15.62 8.41 3.32
C GLU A 33 -16.23 7.58 2.17
N GLU A 34 -16.39 8.18 0.99
CA GLU A 34 -16.95 7.52 -0.20
C GLU A 34 -15.88 6.73 -0.98
N LEU A 35 -14.61 6.87 -0.60
CA LEU A 35 -13.51 6.16 -1.26
C LEU A 35 -13.48 4.69 -0.84
N THR A 36 -13.39 3.80 -1.84
CA THR A 36 -12.94 2.43 -1.58
C THR A 36 -11.42 2.44 -1.40
N VAL A 37 -10.93 2.26 -0.17
CA VAL A 37 -9.51 2.32 0.17
C VAL A 37 -8.98 0.97 0.64
N TYR A 38 -7.82 0.56 0.12
CA TYR A 38 -7.07 -0.61 0.58
C TYR A 38 -5.73 -0.22 1.19
N CYS A 39 -5.36 -0.88 2.29
CA CYS A 39 -4.12 -0.64 3.03
C CYS A 39 -2.99 -1.55 2.52
N ALA A 40 -2.02 -0.98 1.81
CA ALA A 40 -0.91 -1.78 1.26
C ALA A 40 0.06 -2.28 2.35
N MET A 41 0.18 -1.61 3.50
CA MET A 41 0.98 -2.07 4.63
C MET A 41 0.42 -3.35 5.23
N GLU A 42 -0.90 -3.48 5.34
CA GLU A 42 -1.52 -4.70 5.85
C GLU A 42 -1.31 -5.87 4.89
N LEU A 43 -1.50 -5.63 3.59
CA LEU A 43 -1.16 -6.60 2.54
C LEU A 43 0.31 -7.03 2.61
N ALA A 44 1.23 -6.06 2.69
CA ALA A 44 2.66 -6.31 2.75
C ALA A 44 3.07 -7.04 4.05
N ALA A 45 2.45 -6.71 5.19
CA ALA A 45 2.71 -7.41 6.44
C ALA A 45 2.20 -8.85 6.40
N GLY A 46 1.04 -9.09 5.77
CA GLY A 46 0.51 -10.44 5.58
C GLY A 46 1.36 -11.29 4.64
N TYR A 47 1.98 -10.67 3.63
CA TYR A 47 2.78 -11.36 2.64
C TYR A 47 4.25 -11.55 3.02
N TYR A 48 4.93 -10.47 3.43
CA TYR A 48 6.36 -10.46 3.79
C TYR A 48 6.63 -10.67 5.29
N GLY A 49 5.60 -10.65 6.11
CA GLY A 49 5.72 -10.66 7.57
C GLY A 49 5.89 -9.26 8.17
N ALA A 50 5.40 -9.11 9.40
CA ALA A 50 5.56 -7.88 10.17
C ALA A 50 7.02 -7.68 10.62
N THR A 51 7.48 -6.42 10.67
CA THR A 51 8.83 -6.06 11.12
C THR A 51 8.86 -5.32 12.45
N ASN A 52 7.72 -5.18 13.11
CA ASN A 52 7.62 -4.58 14.43
C ASN A 52 6.60 -5.29 15.33
N ARG A 53 6.63 -4.97 16.62
CA ARG A 53 5.76 -5.57 17.66
C ARG A 53 4.26 -5.33 17.48
N TYR A 54 3.86 -4.40 16.61
CA TYR A 54 2.46 -4.06 16.36
C TYR A 54 1.88 -4.82 15.17
N GLY A 55 2.64 -5.75 14.57
CA GLY A 55 2.17 -6.54 13.44
C GLY A 55 2.17 -5.80 12.10
N THR A 56 2.91 -4.70 11.98
CA THR A 56 3.01 -3.92 10.72
C THR A 56 4.41 -3.96 10.12
N ILE A 57 4.55 -3.45 8.90
CA ILE A 57 5.80 -3.34 8.15
C ILE A 57 5.96 -1.92 7.59
N SER A 58 7.17 -1.38 7.53
CA SER A 58 7.42 -0.07 6.90
C SER A 58 7.53 -0.20 5.37
N LEU A 59 7.30 0.90 4.64
CA LEU A 59 7.44 0.93 3.18
C LEU A 59 8.86 0.56 2.75
N ALA A 60 9.87 1.04 3.48
CA ALA A 60 11.26 0.70 3.22
C ALA A 60 11.55 -0.79 3.42
N CYS A 61 11.02 -1.40 4.49
CA CYS A 61 11.17 -2.84 4.72
C CYS A 61 10.44 -3.66 3.63
N ALA A 62 9.21 -3.29 3.28
CA ALA A 62 8.46 -3.98 2.24
C ALA A 62 9.14 -3.87 0.87
N ALA A 63 9.64 -2.68 0.50
CA ALA A 63 10.41 -2.45 -0.71
C ALA A 63 11.70 -3.29 -0.74
N SER A 64 12.43 -3.33 0.37
CA SER A 64 13.64 -4.16 0.49
C SER A 64 13.34 -5.64 0.33
N GLN A 65 12.25 -6.15 0.91
CA GLN A 65 11.85 -7.55 0.76
C GLN A 65 11.33 -7.87 -0.64
N ALA A 66 10.74 -6.88 -1.32
CA ALA A 66 10.36 -6.96 -2.72
C ALA A 66 11.56 -6.85 -3.69
N GLY A 67 12.78 -6.60 -3.19
CA GLY A 67 13.97 -6.39 -4.03
C GLY A 67 13.93 -5.08 -4.84
N LEU A 68 13.11 -4.11 -4.41
CA LEU A 68 12.93 -2.83 -5.10
C LEU A 68 13.94 -1.79 -4.63
N THR A 69 14.47 -1.01 -5.56
CA THR A 69 15.36 0.12 -5.30
C THR A 69 14.60 1.44 -5.43
N TRP A 70 14.94 2.39 -4.57
CA TRP A 70 14.35 3.73 -4.63
C TRP A 70 14.90 4.50 -5.82
N GLU A 71 14.01 5.02 -6.67
CA GLU A 71 14.34 5.96 -7.72
C GLU A 71 13.99 7.39 -7.28
N GLY A 72 14.98 8.30 -7.27
CA GLY A 72 14.81 9.71 -6.90
C GLY A 72 15.06 10.01 -5.41
N GLN A 73 14.59 11.19 -4.95
CA GLN A 73 14.74 11.61 -3.56
C GLN A 73 13.72 10.88 -2.68
N ALA A 74 14.21 9.99 -1.82
CA ALA A 74 13.42 9.36 -0.77
C ALA A 74 12.70 10.42 0.10
N HIS A 75 11.49 10.10 0.58
CA HIS A 75 10.61 10.97 1.38
C HIS A 75 9.83 12.06 0.63
N SER A 76 9.72 11.97 -0.70
CA SER A 76 8.69 12.73 -1.42
C SER A 76 7.41 11.91 -1.56
N ALA A 77 6.24 12.55 -1.50
CA ALA A 77 4.95 11.87 -1.66
C ALA A 77 4.86 11.09 -2.98
N ILE A 78 5.46 11.61 -4.05
CA ILE A 78 5.51 10.94 -5.36
C ILE A 78 6.38 9.67 -5.30
N ALA A 79 7.56 9.74 -4.67
CA ALA A 79 8.43 8.58 -4.52
C ALA A 79 7.76 7.48 -3.68
N ASP A 80 7.13 7.86 -2.56
CA ASP A 80 6.45 6.91 -1.68
C ASP A 80 5.23 6.27 -2.37
N ALA A 81 4.46 7.03 -3.16
CA ALA A 81 3.35 6.51 -3.94
C ALA A 81 3.83 5.53 -5.03
N ARG A 82 4.91 5.85 -5.74
CA ARG A 82 5.52 4.95 -6.73
C ARG A 82 6.04 3.67 -6.08
N MET A 83 6.73 3.79 -4.95
CA MET A 83 7.25 2.63 -4.23
C MET A 83 6.11 1.75 -3.71
N THR A 84 5.02 2.35 -3.22
CA THR A 84 3.81 1.63 -2.82
C THR A 84 3.23 0.82 -3.98
N ALA A 85 3.11 1.43 -5.17
CA ALA A 85 2.67 0.73 -6.37
C ALA A 85 3.63 -0.41 -6.76
N GLY A 86 4.93 -0.19 -6.66
CA GLY A 86 5.96 -1.21 -6.90
C GLY A 86 5.80 -2.43 -5.99
N VAL A 87 5.64 -2.21 -4.68
CA VAL A 87 5.43 -3.29 -3.70
C VAL A 87 4.18 -4.09 -4.02
N VAL A 88 3.05 -3.43 -4.30
CA VAL A 88 1.79 -4.10 -4.62
C VAL A 88 1.92 -4.93 -5.90
N ASN A 89 2.57 -4.39 -6.93
CA ASN A 89 2.80 -5.10 -8.19
C ASN A 89 3.69 -6.33 -7.99
N ALA A 90 4.72 -6.25 -7.15
CA ALA A 90 5.59 -7.38 -6.83
C ALA A 90 4.82 -8.52 -6.15
N ILE A 91 3.96 -8.19 -5.17
CA ILE A 91 3.08 -9.17 -4.51
C ILE A 91 2.11 -9.80 -5.51
N ALA A 92 1.49 -8.98 -6.37
CA ALA A 92 0.54 -9.47 -7.37
C ALA A 92 1.19 -10.41 -8.39
N ALA A 93 2.38 -10.08 -8.89
CA ALA A 93 3.12 -10.91 -9.84
C ALA A 93 3.41 -12.30 -9.25
N TYR A 94 3.93 -12.35 -8.03
CA TYR A 94 4.21 -13.63 -7.37
C TYR A 94 2.95 -14.44 -7.08
N HIS A 95 1.85 -13.78 -6.68
CA HIS A 95 0.58 -14.48 -6.48
C HIS A 95 0.10 -15.18 -7.77
N LEU A 96 0.25 -14.53 -8.93
CA LEU A 96 -0.09 -15.13 -10.22
C LEU A 96 0.80 -16.34 -10.55
N GLU A 97 2.11 -16.24 -10.28
CA GLU A 97 3.04 -17.37 -10.43
C GLU A 97 2.65 -18.56 -9.55
N LEU A 98 2.29 -18.30 -8.29
CA LEU A 98 1.81 -19.34 -7.38
C LEU A 98 0.54 -20.04 -7.88
N LEU A 99 -0.41 -19.28 -8.43
CA LEU A 99 -1.65 -19.85 -8.98
C LEU A 99 -1.35 -20.74 -10.20
N GLN A 100 -0.43 -20.32 -11.07
CA GLN A 100 0.00 -21.11 -12.23
C GLN A 100 0.67 -22.41 -11.78
N GLU A 101 1.57 -22.33 -10.80
CA GLU A 101 2.26 -23.49 -10.26
C GLU A 101 1.30 -24.46 -9.56
N GLN A 102 0.34 -23.93 -8.78
CA GLN A 102 -0.69 -24.75 -8.16
C GLN A 102 -1.54 -25.48 -9.20
N ALA A 103 -1.89 -24.84 -10.32
CA ALA A 103 -2.61 -25.48 -11.41
C ALA A 103 -1.76 -26.58 -12.09
N ARG A 104 -0.45 -26.38 -12.22
CA ARG A 104 0.49 -27.39 -12.76
C ARG A 104 0.61 -28.62 -11.87
N LEU A 105 0.59 -28.44 -10.55
CA LEU A 105 0.77 -29.52 -9.57
C LEU A 105 -0.50 -30.35 -9.29
N LYS A 106 -1.69 -29.81 -9.60
CA LYS A 106 -2.98 -30.50 -9.42
C LYS A 106 -3.29 -31.48 -10.57
N ILE A 107 -2.35 -32.36 -10.91
CA ILE A 107 -2.61 -33.54 -11.76
C ILE A 107 -3.66 -34.43 -11.08
#